data_AF-A0A2M8R3G1-F1
#
_entry.id   AF-A0A2M8R3G1-F1
#
_cell.length_a   1.000
_cell.length_b   1.000
_cell.length_c   1.000
_cell.angle_alpha   90.00
_cell.angle_beta   90.00
_cell.angle_gamma   90.00
#
_symmetry.space_group_name_H-M   'P 1'
#
loop_
_entity.id
_entity.type
_entity.pdbx_description
1 polymer ?
#
loop_
_entity_poly.entity_id
_entity_poly.type
_entity_poly.pdbx_seq_one_letter_code
_entity_poly.pdbx_strand_id
1 'polypeptide(L)'
;MSSLSRPSLPPLLRAIAILIIVLLVAHAPMLLNDGLFMDDWLVLKPRPDYFVDIDFLLNGAGHPIFFSYDTFANWTGAPVVVMVSLALAGIVLGAVCLTLTAIRLDLLDRAEAVGFALIVWTYPGYQLWAGKANAVYVFSFGLLFIGAWLLTLAFSARGPRRVLLRVLASLVFLLSFALNSTIVLYAFMVLGLFVAIWRSGDAAHGFVRRTWLAAWRCALGYPELMVLPLVYWGTLNIWFKRIGVYAQHYDAHFPTLGELARGWWAFFVTGYRDVVAHAIRAAIQVPALFIAAAVLVGIVLLLLRPDTKSTASRSAITIPLALAVVLFLALSSPYLIAGLRPSSTHFYESRHLLMFGVPLALTLLAFKRQAERRSGPGAAFAVMFGVGLIVSIGMLWSDYVFMQARTLKQQALARDLASRIQPAATVYALDDGFFDYPSRHVPFGLAEVTGMLRLAWGNQPFFGFALRAERPDILRGMDEARKAPGSAFHHFDPSGPQATISLQPGTGAAPNQTLVRKYYACRLLARCDVGEFLAQVAEVTIKLGPIAGVLPLEGASKSVTPGR
;
A
#
# COMPACT_ATOMS: atom_id res chain seq x y z
N MET A 1 -9.81 -54.62 6.04
CA MET A 1 -9.23 -53.44 5.38
C MET A 1 -9.62 -52.20 6.18
N SER A 2 -8.74 -51.80 7.09
CA SER A 2 -8.85 -50.63 7.94
C SER A 2 -8.62 -49.37 7.11
N SER A 3 -9.66 -48.58 6.86
CA SER A 3 -9.50 -47.29 6.20
C SER A 3 -8.69 -46.37 7.10
N LEU A 4 -7.53 -45.96 6.59
CA LEU A 4 -6.67 -44.91 7.12
C LEU A 4 -7.49 -43.63 7.37
N SER A 5 -7.94 -43.44 8.61
CA SER A 5 -8.40 -42.14 9.10
C SER A 5 -7.18 -41.22 9.12
N ARG A 6 -7.10 -40.30 8.14
CA ARG A 6 -6.11 -39.21 8.15
C ARG A 6 -6.16 -38.50 9.50
N PRO A 7 -5.03 -38.17 10.13
CA PRO A 7 -5.02 -37.30 11.29
C PRO A 7 -5.62 -35.95 10.88
N SER A 8 -6.86 -35.69 11.27
CA SER A 8 -7.53 -34.42 10.97
C SER A 8 -6.97 -33.36 11.91
N LEU A 9 -6.31 -32.35 11.34
CA LEU A 9 -5.91 -31.15 12.06
C LEU A 9 -7.13 -30.56 12.82
N PRO A 10 -6.93 -30.02 14.05
CA PRO A 10 -7.99 -29.33 14.78
C PRO A 10 -8.67 -28.27 13.88
N PRO A 11 -10.00 -28.06 13.98
CA PRO A 11 -10.73 -27.20 13.04
C PRO A 11 -10.17 -25.77 12.92
N LEU A 12 -9.66 -25.20 14.01
CA LEU A 12 -8.98 -23.90 14.02
C LEU A 12 -7.67 -23.92 13.21
N LEU A 13 -6.84 -24.94 13.40
CA LEU A 13 -5.56 -25.07 12.70
C LEU A 13 -5.78 -25.28 11.20
N ARG A 14 -6.80 -26.06 10.82
CA ARG A 14 -7.24 -26.17 9.43
C ARG A 14 -7.62 -24.81 8.84
N ALA A 15 -8.42 -24.00 9.55
CA ALA A 15 -8.84 -22.69 9.06
C ALA A 15 -7.66 -21.71 8.91
N ILE A 16 -6.72 -21.73 9.86
CA ILE A 16 -5.47 -20.95 9.78
C ILE A 16 -4.61 -21.42 8.60
N ALA A 17 -4.47 -22.73 8.39
CA ALA A 17 -3.73 -23.26 7.25
C ALA A 17 -4.35 -22.83 5.92
N ILE A 18 -5.69 -22.86 5.80
CA ILE A 18 -6.40 -22.36 4.61
C ILE A 18 -6.12 -20.86 4.42
N LEU A 19 -6.26 -20.04 5.46
CA LEU A 19 -5.97 -18.61 5.42
C LEU A 19 -4.55 -18.35 4.88
N ILE A 20 -3.54 -19.00 5.46
CA ILE A 20 -2.14 -18.84 5.07
C ILE A 20 -1.94 -19.25 3.61
N ILE A 21 -2.41 -20.43 3.20
CA ILE A 21 -2.25 -20.91 1.82
C ILE A 21 -2.90 -19.95 0.82
N VAL A 22 -4.12 -19.47 1.11
CA VAL A 22 -4.83 -18.55 0.21
C VAL A 22 -4.10 -17.22 0.10
N LEU A 23 -3.59 -16.67 1.21
CA LEU A 23 -2.81 -15.43 1.16
C LEU A 23 -1.51 -15.63 0.38
N LEU A 24 -0.80 -16.73 0.58
CA LEU A 24 0.40 -17.05 -0.20
C LEU A 24 0.09 -17.14 -1.70
N VAL A 25 -1.04 -17.74 -2.08
CA VAL A 25 -1.46 -17.84 -3.48
C VAL A 25 -1.93 -16.49 -4.05
N ALA A 26 -2.72 -15.73 -3.29
CA ALA A 26 -3.19 -14.40 -3.69
C ALA A 26 -2.01 -13.43 -3.89
N HIS A 27 -1.00 -13.52 -3.03
CA HIS A 27 0.21 -12.72 -3.10
C HIS A 27 1.38 -13.39 -3.84
N ALA A 28 1.20 -14.57 -4.44
CA ALA A 28 2.30 -15.24 -5.16
C ALA A 28 2.92 -14.38 -6.27
N PRO A 29 2.15 -13.63 -7.09
CA PRO A 29 2.76 -12.78 -8.11
C PRO A 29 3.57 -11.60 -7.54
N MET A 30 3.37 -11.23 -6.28
CA MET A 30 4.23 -10.29 -5.55
C MET A 30 5.67 -10.81 -5.50
N LEU A 31 5.85 -12.10 -5.19
CA LEU A 31 7.18 -12.73 -5.05
C LEU A 31 7.90 -12.89 -6.39
N LEU A 32 7.14 -12.93 -7.48
CA LEU A 32 7.67 -13.03 -8.83
C LEU A 32 7.96 -11.67 -9.45
N ASN A 33 7.55 -10.58 -8.81
CA ASN A 33 7.70 -9.25 -9.38
C ASN A 33 9.11 -8.74 -9.10
N ASP A 34 9.83 -8.38 -10.16
CA ASP A 34 11.20 -7.87 -10.11
C ASP A 34 11.25 -6.34 -10.08
N GLY A 35 10.08 -5.73 -9.94
CA GLY A 35 9.84 -4.31 -10.01
C GLY A 35 10.29 -3.56 -8.78
N LEU A 36 11.14 -2.58 -9.05
CA LEU A 36 11.40 -1.46 -8.15
C LEU A 36 10.83 -0.22 -8.80
N PHE A 37 9.84 0.37 -8.14
CA PHE A 37 9.20 1.57 -8.64
C PHE A 37 9.96 2.79 -8.13
N MET A 38 10.56 3.53 -9.06
CA MET A 38 11.49 4.64 -8.83
C MET A 38 10.84 5.91 -8.27
N ASP A 39 9.61 5.81 -7.75
CA ASP A 39 8.98 6.89 -6.97
C ASP A 39 9.79 7.23 -5.70
N ASP A 40 10.60 6.26 -5.24
CA ASP A 40 11.50 6.36 -4.10
C ASP A 40 12.90 6.91 -4.46
N TRP A 41 13.15 7.56 -5.61
CA TRP A 41 14.51 7.98 -5.99
C TRP A 41 15.20 8.92 -4.99
N LEU A 42 14.43 9.68 -4.22
CA LEU A 42 14.93 10.49 -3.09
C LEU A 42 15.37 9.63 -1.91
N VAL A 43 14.77 8.45 -1.78
CA VAL A 43 14.95 7.46 -0.72
C VAL A 43 15.95 6.38 -1.12
N LEU A 44 16.38 6.31 -2.39
CA LEU A 44 17.34 5.32 -2.87
C LEU A 44 18.64 5.99 -3.32
N LYS A 45 19.76 5.39 -2.93
CA LYS A 45 21.06 5.75 -3.52
C LYS A 45 21.05 5.35 -4.99
N PRO A 46 21.64 6.17 -5.88
CA PRO A 46 21.71 5.89 -7.31
C PRO A 46 22.75 4.81 -7.59
N ARG A 47 22.37 3.56 -7.29
CA ARG A 47 23.18 2.36 -7.46
C ARG A 47 22.31 1.18 -7.92
N PRO A 48 22.86 0.23 -8.70
CA PRO A 48 22.11 -0.94 -9.16
C PRO A 48 21.69 -1.92 -8.05
N ASP A 49 22.29 -1.84 -6.86
CA ASP A 49 21.90 -2.62 -5.68
C ASP A 49 20.69 -2.01 -4.93
N TYR A 50 20.29 -0.80 -5.33
CA TYR A 50 19.14 -0.06 -4.81
C TYR A 50 19.20 0.13 -3.30
N PHE A 51 20.39 0.46 -2.79
CA PHE A 51 20.61 0.77 -1.38
C PHE A 51 19.72 1.93 -0.93
N VAL A 52 19.06 1.81 0.23
CA VAL A 52 18.20 2.87 0.77
C VAL A 52 19.07 4.00 1.35
N ASP A 53 18.74 5.25 1.02
CA ASP A 53 19.36 6.45 1.58
C ASP A 53 18.79 6.76 2.98
N ILE A 54 19.40 6.09 3.97
CA ILE A 54 19.01 6.17 5.37
C ILE A 54 19.15 7.59 5.93
N ASP A 55 20.15 8.36 5.46
CA ASP A 55 20.38 9.73 5.94
C ASP A 55 19.23 10.64 5.52
N PHE A 56 18.83 10.57 4.25
CA PHE A 56 17.66 11.28 3.77
C PHE A 56 16.37 10.85 4.48
N LEU A 57 16.16 9.56 4.71
CA LEU A 57 14.96 9.08 5.42
C LEU A 57 14.86 9.59 6.87
N LEU A 58 15.98 9.64 7.57
CA LEU A 58 16.04 10.10 8.95
C LEU A 58 15.96 11.62 9.06
N ASN A 59 16.83 12.31 8.34
CA ASN A 59 17.10 13.73 8.53
C ASN A 59 16.36 14.61 7.51
N GLY A 60 15.99 14.05 6.36
CA GLY A 60 15.17 14.71 5.34
C GLY A 60 13.67 14.49 5.55
N ALA A 61 13.25 13.23 5.44
CA ALA A 61 11.84 12.83 5.43
C ALA A 61 11.23 12.62 6.83
N GLY A 62 12.06 12.48 7.88
CA GLY A 62 11.59 12.32 9.26
C GLY A 62 10.80 11.04 9.49
N HIS A 63 11.31 9.90 9.02
CA HIS A 63 10.70 8.57 9.17
C HIS A 63 11.57 7.63 10.02
N PRO A 64 11.63 7.79 11.36
CA PRO A 64 12.50 6.99 12.22
C PRO A 64 12.11 5.51 12.29
N ILE A 65 10.84 5.18 12.02
CA ILE A 65 10.38 3.79 11.96
C ILE A 65 10.96 3.06 10.75
N PHE A 66 11.25 3.79 9.66
CA PHE A 66 11.84 3.23 8.45
C PHE A 66 13.31 2.88 8.66
N PHE A 67 14.01 3.64 9.50
CA PHE A 67 15.42 3.43 9.81
C PHE A 67 15.74 1.98 10.16
N SER A 68 14.99 1.36 11.07
CA SER A 68 15.30 0.01 11.56
C SER A 68 15.11 -1.04 10.45
N TYR A 69 14.03 -0.93 9.67
CA TYR A 69 13.74 -1.85 8.56
C TYR A 69 14.70 -1.68 7.40
N ASP A 70 14.95 -0.44 7.00
CA ASP A 70 15.73 -0.12 5.82
C ASP A 70 17.22 -0.31 6.08
N THR A 71 17.69 -0.01 7.29
CA THR A 71 19.07 -0.33 7.69
C THR A 71 19.31 -1.82 7.73
N PHE A 72 18.37 -2.60 8.28
CA PHE A 72 18.46 -4.05 8.27
C PHE A 72 18.46 -4.59 6.84
N ALA A 73 17.53 -4.12 5.99
CA ALA A 73 17.47 -4.51 4.59
C ALA A 73 18.78 -4.21 3.85
N ASN A 74 19.35 -3.02 4.06
CA ASN A 74 20.64 -2.60 3.52
C ASN A 74 21.80 -3.49 3.99
N TRP A 75 21.84 -3.87 5.26
CA TRP A 75 22.92 -4.71 5.81
C TRP A 75 22.98 -6.10 5.17
N THR A 76 21.83 -6.65 4.73
CA THR A 76 21.81 -7.96 4.06
C THR A 76 22.45 -7.99 2.68
N GLY A 77 22.70 -6.82 2.06
CA GLY A 77 23.11 -6.73 0.65
C GLY A 77 22.01 -7.11 -0.35
N ALA A 78 20.82 -7.49 0.12
CA ALA A 78 19.66 -7.86 -0.70
C ALA A 78 18.39 -7.13 -0.23
N PRO A 79 18.37 -5.78 -0.21
CA PRO A 79 17.30 -5.01 0.41
C PRO A 79 15.92 -5.30 -0.17
N VAL A 80 15.83 -5.59 -1.48
CA VAL A 80 14.57 -5.94 -2.15
C VAL A 80 13.94 -7.21 -1.57
N VAL A 81 14.74 -8.26 -1.41
CA VAL A 81 14.29 -9.55 -0.89
C VAL A 81 13.78 -9.39 0.54
N VAL A 82 14.48 -8.59 1.35
CA VAL A 82 14.06 -8.28 2.72
C VAL A 82 12.73 -7.52 2.73
N MET A 83 12.56 -6.49 1.91
CA MET A 83 11.29 -5.72 1.86
C MET A 83 10.09 -6.59 1.45
N VAL A 84 10.26 -7.41 0.42
CA VAL A 84 9.23 -8.36 -0.03
C VAL A 84 8.87 -9.33 1.10
N SER A 85 9.89 -9.84 1.79
CA SER A 85 9.72 -10.79 2.90
C SER A 85 9.00 -10.14 4.08
N LEU A 86 9.33 -8.89 4.42
CA LEU A 86 8.66 -8.12 5.47
C LEU A 86 7.19 -7.87 5.10
N ALA A 87 6.91 -7.42 3.88
CA ALA A 87 5.52 -7.23 3.42
C ALA A 87 4.72 -8.53 3.53
N LEU A 88 5.27 -9.66 3.03
CA LEU A 88 4.60 -10.96 3.12
C LEU A 88 4.40 -11.42 4.57
N ALA A 89 5.41 -11.24 5.43
CA ALA A 89 5.32 -11.57 6.84
C ALA A 89 4.24 -10.71 7.52
N GLY A 90 4.16 -9.42 7.21
CA GLY A 90 3.12 -8.52 7.69
C GLY A 90 1.72 -8.99 7.31
N ILE A 91 1.55 -9.40 6.04
CA ILE A 91 0.29 -9.94 5.52
C ILE A 91 -0.11 -11.22 6.27
N VAL A 92 0.78 -12.21 6.31
CA VAL A 92 0.46 -13.53 6.87
C VAL A 92 0.28 -13.45 8.39
N LEU A 93 1.23 -12.86 9.11
CA LEU A 93 1.17 -12.77 10.57
C LEU A 93 0.03 -11.84 11.01
N GLY A 94 -0.15 -10.72 10.32
CA GLY A 94 -1.26 -9.79 10.58
C GLY A 94 -2.63 -10.46 10.40
N ALA A 95 -2.81 -11.23 9.33
CA ALA A 95 -4.06 -11.96 9.08
C ALA A 95 -4.35 -13.04 10.12
N VAL A 96 -3.32 -13.81 10.51
CA VAL A 96 -3.43 -14.83 11.56
C VAL A 96 -3.77 -14.17 12.90
N CYS A 97 -3.06 -13.11 13.29
CA CYS A 97 -3.32 -12.39 14.52
C CYS A 97 -4.71 -11.73 14.54
N LEU A 98 -5.17 -11.16 13.42
CA LEU A 98 -6.54 -10.65 13.28
C LEU A 98 -7.58 -11.75 13.49
N THR A 99 -7.40 -12.89 12.82
CA THR A 99 -8.29 -14.05 12.94
C THR A 99 -8.35 -14.57 14.38
N LEU A 100 -7.19 -14.78 14.99
CA LEU A 100 -7.08 -15.25 16.38
C LEU A 100 -7.69 -14.26 17.37
N THR A 101 -7.47 -12.97 17.16
CA THR A 101 -8.06 -11.89 17.99
C THR A 101 -9.57 -11.90 17.90
N ALA A 102 -10.14 -11.96 16.69
CA ALA A 102 -11.58 -11.96 16.47
C ALA A 102 -12.27 -13.18 17.12
N ILE A 103 -11.67 -14.36 16.99
CA ILE A 103 -12.18 -15.60 17.58
C ILE A 103 -12.04 -15.58 19.11
N ARG A 104 -10.88 -15.17 19.63
CA ARG A 104 -10.63 -15.14 21.09
C ARG A 104 -11.57 -14.17 21.81
N LEU A 105 -11.92 -13.07 21.17
CA LEU A 105 -12.85 -12.07 21.70
C LEU A 105 -14.32 -12.43 21.43
N ASP A 106 -14.60 -13.59 20.86
CA ASP A 106 -15.95 -14.05 20.49
C ASP A 106 -16.71 -13.04 19.62
N LEU A 107 -15.98 -12.34 18.74
CA LEU A 107 -16.55 -11.35 17.83
C LEU A 107 -17.08 -11.99 16.56
N LEU A 108 -16.39 -13.03 16.08
CA LEU A 108 -16.68 -13.73 14.83
C LEU A 108 -16.49 -15.23 15.03
N ASP A 109 -17.29 -16.01 14.31
CA ASP A 109 -17.02 -17.44 14.18
C ASP A 109 -15.74 -17.69 13.37
N ARG A 110 -15.27 -18.93 13.33
CA ARG A 110 -14.03 -19.29 12.65
C ARG A 110 -14.04 -18.97 11.16
N ALA A 111 -15.14 -19.26 10.46
CA ALA A 111 -15.22 -19.07 9.02
C ALA A 111 -15.31 -17.58 8.68
N GLU A 112 -16.06 -16.83 9.48
CA GLU A 112 -16.16 -15.38 9.38
C GLU A 112 -14.86 -14.67 9.67
N ALA A 113 -14.14 -15.08 10.72
CA ALA A 113 -12.84 -14.50 11.03
C ALA A 113 -11.86 -14.70 9.86
N VAL A 114 -11.85 -15.88 9.23
CA VAL A 114 -11.04 -16.14 8.02
C VAL A 114 -11.53 -15.33 6.82
N GLY A 115 -12.83 -15.31 6.54
CA GLY A 115 -13.38 -14.53 5.42
C GLY A 115 -13.11 -13.03 5.58
N PHE A 116 -13.28 -12.51 6.80
CA PHE A 116 -12.97 -11.14 7.17
C PHE A 116 -11.49 -10.83 6.96
N ALA A 117 -10.59 -11.65 7.50
CA ALA A 117 -9.15 -11.47 7.33
C ALA A 117 -8.75 -11.55 5.85
N LEU A 118 -9.28 -12.50 5.08
CA LEU A 118 -8.97 -12.60 3.66
C LEU A 118 -9.39 -11.34 2.90
N ILE A 119 -10.56 -10.75 3.16
CA ILE A 119 -10.94 -9.48 2.52
C ILE A 119 -9.99 -8.35 2.91
N VAL A 120 -9.64 -8.22 4.20
CA VAL A 120 -8.71 -7.18 4.67
C VAL A 120 -7.39 -7.26 3.91
N TRP A 121 -6.85 -8.46 3.78
CA TRP A 121 -5.50 -8.69 3.30
C TRP A 121 -5.40 -8.93 1.79
N THR A 122 -6.51 -9.18 1.08
CA THR A 122 -6.53 -9.28 -0.39
C THR A 122 -7.11 -8.05 -1.07
N TYR A 123 -7.51 -7.02 -0.31
CA TYR A 123 -8.05 -5.78 -0.85
C TYR A 123 -7.10 -5.13 -1.88
N PRO A 124 -7.55 -4.70 -3.07
CA PRO A 124 -6.65 -4.22 -4.14
C PRO A 124 -5.75 -3.02 -3.80
N GLY A 125 -5.94 -2.34 -2.67
CA GLY A 125 -5.06 -1.28 -2.17
C GLY A 125 -3.59 -1.70 -1.96
N TYR A 126 -3.27 -3.00 -1.94
CA TYR A 126 -1.88 -3.50 -1.96
C TYR A 126 -1.18 -3.30 -3.32
N GLN A 127 -1.81 -2.70 -4.33
CA GLN A 127 -1.23 -2.49 -5.67
C GLN A 127 0.17 -1.84 -5.65
N LEU A 128 0.43 -0.87 -4.76
CA LEU A 128 1.71 -0.14 -4.69
C LEU A 128 2.79 -0.81 -3.80
N TRP A 129 2.61 -2.08 -3.43
CA TRP A 129 3.54 -2.80 -2.55
C TRP A 129 4.99 -2.81 -3.02
N ALA A 130 5.23 -2.74 -4.34
CA ALA A 130 6.55 -2.82 -4.94
C ALA A 130 7.34 -1.50 -4.88
N GLY A 131 6.73 -0.40 -4.43
CA GLY A 131 7.48 0.74 -3.91
C GLY A 131 8.14 0.34 -2.58
N LYS A 132 9.45 0.50 -2.45
CA LYS A 132 10.22 -0.03 -1.30
C LYS A 132 9.74 0.57 0.01
N ALA A 133 9.39 1.85 0.01
CA ALA A 133 8.81 2.51 1.18
C ALA A 133 7.43 1.93 1.58
N ASN A 134 6.67 1.38 0.63
CA ASN A 134 5.33 0.84 0.91
C ASN A 134 5.36 -0.55 1.55
N ALA A 135 6.43 -1.33 1.35
CA ALA A 135 6.60 -2.60 2.04
C ALA A 135 6.60 -2.42 3.57
N VAL A 136 7.23 -1.33 4.05
CA VAL A 136 7.21 -0.93 5.46
C VAL A 136 5.80 -0.62 5.92
N TYR A 137 4.98 0.09 5.12
CA TYR A 137 3.58 0.35 5.46
C TYR A 137 2.75 -0.93 5.60
N VAL A 138 2.93 -1.89 4.68
CA VAL A 138 2.26 -3.20 4.73
C VAL A 138 2.68 -3.96 6.00
N PHE A 139 3.97 -3.95 6.31
CA PHE A 139 4.48 -4.61 7.51
C PHE A 139 3.95 -3.97 8.80
N SER A 140 3.99 -2.64 8.89
CA SER A 140 3.44 -1.88 10.02
C SER A 140 1.94 -2.10 10.20
N PHE A 141 1.18 -2.24 9.12
CA PHE A 141 -0.22 -2.62 9.20
C PHE A 141 -0.40 -4.03 9.81
N GLY A 142 0.50 -4.97 9.49
CA GLY A 142 0.53 -6.29 10.12
C GLY A 142 0.89 -6.24 11.61
N LEU A 143 1.90 -5.44 11.97
CA LEU A 143 2.31 -5.22 13.35
C LEU A 143 1.16 -4.70 14.22
N LEU A 144 0.28 -3.87 13.68
CA LEU A 144 -0.89 -3.39 14.42
C LEU A 144 -1.77 -4.55 14.94
N PHE A 145 -2.04 -5.56 14.09
CA PHE A 145 -2.84 -6.72 14.49
C PHE A 145 -2.06 -7.69 15.39
N ILE A 146 -0.74 -7.78 15.21
CA ILE A 146 0.12 -8.52 16.15
C ILE A 146 0.06 -7.87 17.54
N GLY A 147 0.14 -6.54 17.63
CA GLY A 147 0.00 -5.77 18.86
C GLY A 147 -1.38 -5.99 19.50
N ALA A 148 -2.46 -5.97 18.71
CA ALA A 148 -3.81 -6.27 19.19
C ALA A 148 -3.90 -7.68 19.77
N TRP A 149 -3.33 -8.68 19.10
CA TRP A 149 -3.28 -10.05 19.60
C TRP A 149 -2.51 -10.15 20.93
N LEU A 150 -1.32 -9.57 21.01
CA LEU A 150 -0.52 -9.52 22.25
C LEU A 150 -1.29 -8.85 23.39
N LEU A 151 -2.02 -7.77 23.11
CA LEU A 151 -2.86 -7.10 24.08
C LEU A 151 -3.99 -8.00 24.60
N THR A 152 -4.64 -8.80 23.73
CA THR A 152 -5.65 -9.76 24.17
C THR A 152 -5.06 -10.87 25.05
N LEU A 153 -3.83 -11.31 24.78
CA LEU A 153 -3.12 -12.26 25.62
C LEU A 153 -2.77 -11.65 26.98
N ALA A 154 -2.30 -10.39 26.97
CA ALA A 154 -1.95 -9.64 28.18
C ALA A 154 -3.15 -9.48 29.12
N PHE A 155 -4.36 -9.32 28.59
CA PHE A 155 -5.58 -9.18 29.37
C PHE A 155 -5.88 -10.42 30.23
N SER A 156 -5.56 -11.60 29.73
CA SER A 156 -5.74 -12.88 30.45
C SER A 156 -4.54 -13.32 31.30
N ALA A 157 -3.40 -12.65 31.15
CA ALA A 157 -2.15 -13.01 31.83
C ALA A 157 -2.10 -12.46 33.26
N ARG A 158 -1.25 -13.07 34.11
CA ARG A 158 -0.97 -12.62 35.48
C ARG A 158 0.54 -12.51 35.71
N GLY A 159 0.93 -11.73 36.73
CA GLY A 159 2.32 -11.60 37.18
C GLY A 159 3.28 -11.10 36.08
N PRO A 160 4.53 -11.60 36.03
CA PRO A 160 5.57 -11.08 35.13
C PRO A 160 5.22 -11.28 33.65
N ARG A 161 4.50 -12.36 33.31
CA ARG A 161 4.04 -12.62 31.94
C ARG A 161 3.13 -11.51 31.41
N ARG A 162 2.26 -10.95 32.27
CA ARG A 162 1.39 -9.82 31.90
C ARG A 162 2.22 -8.57 31.58
N VAL A 163 3.23 -8.28 32.40
CA VAL A 163 4.12 -7.13 32.20
C VAL A 163 4.88 -7.27 30.88
N LEU A 164 5.47 -8.44 30.63
CA LEU A 164 6.20 -8.71 29.38
C LEU A 164 5.30 -8.53 28.15
N LEU A 165 4.09 -9.11 28.15
CA LEU A 165 3.15 -8.98 27.03
C LEU A 165 2.72 -7.53 26.78
N ARG A 166 2.57 -6.72 27.83
CA ARG A 166 2.25 -5.28 27.69
C ARG A 166 3.40 -4.49 27.09
N VAL A 167 4.63 -4.75 27.55
CA VAL A 167 5.84 -4.12 26.98
C VAL A 167 5.98 -4.49 25.51
N LEU A 168 5.85 -5.78 25.18
CA LEU A 168 5.91 -6.25 23.80
C LEU A 168 4.79 -5.65 22.94
N ALA A 169 3.54 -5.62 23.43
CA ALA A 169 2.44 -4.99 22.70
C ALA A 169 2.71 -3.50 22.43
N SER A 170 3.23 -2.77 23.42
CA SER A 170 3.54 -1.34 23.29
C SER A 170 4.65 -1.08 22.27
N LEU A 171 5.72 -1.89 22.31
CA LEU A 171 6.81 -1.82 21.32
C LEU A 171 6.31 -2.12 19.91
N VAL A 172 5.51 -3.18 19.75
CA VAL A 172 4.92 -3.55 18.45
C VAL A 172 3.97 -2.47 17.93
N PHE A 173 3.16 -1.87 18.80
CA PHE A 173 2.32 -0.74 18.42
C PHE A 173 3.14 0.48 18.00
N LEU A 174 4.22 0.82 18.70
CA LEU A 174 5.08 1.94 18.33
C LEU A 174 5.69 1.73 16.94
N LEU A 175 6.17 0.51 16.66
CA LEU A 175 6.69 0.11 15.36
C LEU A 175 5.62 0.07 14.25
N SER A 176 4.34 0.00 14.61
CA SER A 176 3.23 0.08 13.65
C SER A 176 2.92 1.51 13.19
N PHE A 177 3.47 2.56 13.83
CA PHE A 177 3.16 3.96 13.51
C PHE A 177 3.90 4.48 12.27
N ALA A 178 3.93 3.71 11.19
CA ALA A 178 4.53 4.14 9.92
C ALA A 178 3.60 5.07 9.10
N LEU A 179 2.29 5.05 9.35
CA LEU A 179 1.30 5.91 8.67
C LEU A 179 0.43 6.65 9.69
N ASN A 180 -0.02 7.86 9.35
CA ASN A 180 -0.99 8.57 10.20
C ASN A 180 -2.29 7.75 10.40
N SER A 181 -2.70 6.99 9.39
CA SER A 181 -3.86 6.10 9.46
C SER A 181 -3.64 4.88 10.37
N THR A 182 -2.39 4.41 10.59
CA THR A 182 -2.15 3.31 11.56
C THR A 182 -2.34 3.82 12.99
N ILE A 183 -1.97 5.07 13.27
CA ILE A 183 -2.21 5.72 14.57
C ILE A 183 -3.72 5.86 14.82
N VAL A 184 -4.50 6.23 13.80
CA VAL A 184 -5.96 6.26 13.92
C VAL A 184 -6.51 4.86 14.20
N LEU A 185 -6.07 3.84 13.47
CA LEU A 185 -6.54 2.47 13.69
C LEU A 185 -6.10 1.92 15.06
N TYR A 186 -4.93 2.33 15.56
CA TYR A 186 -4.50 2.08 16.92
C TYR A 186 -5.44 2.69 17.96
N ALA A 187 -5.95 3.90 17.74
CA ALA A 187 -6.94 4.50 18.62
C ALA A 187 -8.21 3.64 18.73
N PHE A 188 -8.61 2.94 17.67
CA PHE A 188 -9.71 1.96 17.73
C PHE A 188 -9.36 0.72 18.55
N MET A 189 -8.09 0.28 18.57
CA MET A 189 -7.65 -0.80 19.46
C MET A 189 -7.72 -0.39 20.93
N VAL A 190 -7.31 0.85 21.23
CA VAL A 190 -7.45 1.45 22.57
C VAL A 190 -8.93 1.62 22.95
N LEU A 191 -9.77 2.06 22.01
CA LEU A 191 -11.22 2.12 22.22
C LEU A 191 -11.82 0.73 22.51
N GLY A 192 -11.35 -0.31 21.81
CA GLY A 192 -11.74 -1.69 22.08
C GLY A 192 -11.37 -2.14 23.50
N LEU A 193 -10.17 -1.79 23.97
CA LEU A 193 -9.75 -2.01 25.36
C LEU A 193 -10.64 -1.27 26.35
N PHE A 194 -10.95 0.00 26.09
CA PHE A 194 -11.87 0.80 26.90
C PHE A 194 -13.25 0.13 26.98
N VAL A 195 -13.81 -0.32 25.85
CA VAL A 195 -15.10 -1.02 25.79
C VAL A 195 -15.07 -2.32 26.59
N ALA A 196 -13.98 -3.10 26.50
CA ALA A 196 -13.83 -4.33 27.27
C ALA A 196 -13.82 -4.05 28.78
N ILE A 197 -13.08 -3.03 29.24
CA ILE A 197 -13.06 -2.61 30.64
C ILE A 197 -14.44 -2.10 31.08
N TRP A 198 -15.10 -1.30 30.24
CA TRP A 198 -16.43 -0.75 30.50
C TRP A 198 -17.48 -1.85 30.67
N ARG A 199 -17.45 -2.88 29.82
CA ARG A 199 -18.34 -4.06 29.92
C ARG A 199 -18.08 -4.90 31.17
N SER A 200 -16.84 -4.95 31.66
CA SER A 200 -16.51 -5.65 32.91
C SER A 200 -16.88 -4.85 34.18
N GLY A 201 -17.28 -3.59 34.02
CA GLY A 201 -17.71 -2.73 35.12
C GLY A 201 -19.05 -3.17 35.71
N ASP A 202 -19.24 -2.91 37.00
CA ASP A 202 -20.46 -3.25 37.73
C ASP A 202 -21.69 -2.51 37.16
N ALA A 203 -22.73 -3.31 36.87
CA ALA A 203 -23.99 -2.88 36.30
C ALA A 203 -24.74 -1.86 37.18
N ALA A 204 -24.51 -1.87 38.49
CA ALA A 204 -25.14 -0.96 39.45
C ALA A 204 -24.62 0.48 39.35
N HIS A 205 -23.40 0.66 38.82
CA HIS A 205 -22.87 1.99 38.53
C HIS A 205 -23.56 2.49 37.26
N GLY A 206 -24.45 3.48 37.38
CA GLY A 206 -25.14 4.09 36.23
C GLY A 206 -24.19 4.52 35.11
N PHE A 207 -24.72 4.75 33.90
CA PHE A 207 -23.94 4.91 32.67
C PHE A 207 -22.76 5.89 32.79
N VAL A 208 -23.00 7.10 33.31
CA VAL A 208 -21.97 8.15 33.45
C VAL A 208 -20.84 7.70 34.37
N ARG A 209 -21.17 7.22 35.57
CA ARG A 209 -20.18 6.77 36.55
C ARG A 209 -19.38 5.57 36.03
N ARG A 210 -20.03 4.61 35.37
CA ARG A 210 -19.34 3.46 34.76
C ARG A 210 -18.37 3.88 33.66
N THR A 211 -18.80 4.81 32.80
CA THR A 211 -17.98 5.35 31.70
C THR A 211 -16.74 6.06 32.26
N TRP A 212 -16.93 6.93 33.26
CA TRP A 212 -15.83 7.61 33.93
C TRP A 212 -14.84 6.65 34.61
N LEU A 213 -15.36 5.68 35.38
CA LEU A 213 -14.51 4.67 36.03
C LEU A 213 -13.76 3.81 35.02
N ALA A 214 -14.39 3.43 33.91
CA ALA A 214 -13.75 2.67 32.85
C ALA A 214 -12.63 3.47 32.17
N ALA A 215 -12.86 4.76 31.91
CA ALA A 215 -11.84 5.64 31.33
C ALA A 215 -10.63 5.76 32.26
N TRP A 216 -10.87 5.99 33.54
CA TRP A 216 -9.81 6.08 34.55
C TRP A 216 -9.04 4.77 34.71
N ARG A 217 -9.75 3.63 34.75
CA ARG A 217 -9.15 2.29 34.79
C ARG A 217 -8.36 1.97 33.53
N CYS A 218 -8.81 2.44 32.37
CA CYS A 218 -8.07 2.26 31.12
C CYS A 218 -6.78 3.09 31.14
N ALA A 219 -6.88 4.38 31.51
CA ALA A 219 -5.75 5.30 31.53
C ALA A 219 -4.69 4.92 32.57
N LEU A 220 -5.10 4.65 33.82
CA LEU A 220 -4.17 4.23 34.87
C LEU A 220 -3.75 2.76 34.74
N GLY A 221 -4.61 1.93 34.17
CA GLY A 221 -4.33 0.51 33.97
C GLY A 221 -3.35 0.26 32.84
N TYR A 222 -3.34 1.11 31.82
CA TYR A 222 -2.53 0.99 30.59
C TYR A 222 -1.91 2.34 30.16
N PRO A 223 -1.16 3.03 31.03
CA PRO A 223 -0.61 4.35 30.74
C PRO A 223 0.34 4.34 29.54
N GLU A 224 1.10 3.26 29.35
CA GLU A 224 2.02 3.09 28.23
C GLU A 224 1.31 3.12 26.87
N LEU A 225 0.06 2.67 26.81
CA LEU A 225 -0.74 2.71 25.59
C LEU A 225 -1.30 4.12 25.35
N MET A 226 -1.75 4.81 26.40
CA MET A 226 -2.29 6.17 26.25
C MET A 226 -1.22 7.18 25.79
N VAL A 227 0.01 6.99 26.28
CA VAL A 227 1.12 7.92 26.04
C VAL A 227 1.86 7.63 24.72
N LEU A 228 1.67 6.45 24.13
CA LEU A 228 2.39 6.02 22.93
C LEU A 228 2.30 7.00 21.74
N PRO A 229 1.11 7.54 21.39
CA PRO A 229 1.01 8.51 20.29
C PRO A 229 1.76 9.82 20.60
N LEU A 230 1.77 10.25 21.87
CA LEU A 230 2.50 11.45 22.31
C LEU A 230 4.00 11.24 22.27
N VAL A 231 4.49 10.07 22.68
CA VAL A 231 5.90 9.68 22.56
C VAL A 231 6.32 9.72 21.10
N TYR A 232 5.55 9.07 20.22
CA TYR A 232 5.84 9.06 18.80
C TYR A 232 5.84 10.47 18.20
N TRP A 233 4.84 11.28 18.53
CA TRP A 233 4.78 12.67 18.09
C TRP A 233 5.98 13.49 18.59
N GLY A 234 6.36 13.35 19.87
CA GLY A 234 7.55 13.99 20.43
C GLY A 234 8.83 13.53 19.72
N THR A 235 8.96 12.24 19.42
CA THR A 235 10.05 11.66 18.64
C THR A 235 10.21 12.35 17.29
N LEU A 236 9.11 12.51 16.55
CA LEU A 236 9.11 13.17 15.24
C LEU A 236 9.40 14.67 15.29
N ASN A 237 8.95 15.38 16.32
CA ASN A 237 9.07 16.85 16.36
C ASN A 237 10.37 17.35 17.00
N ILE A 238 10.97 16.56 17.89
CA ILE A 238 12.19 16.94 18.61
C ILE A 238 13.44 16.33 17.97
N TRP A 239 13.42 15.03 17.65
CA TRP A 239 14.62 14.31 17.20
C TRP A 239 14.67 14.08 15.68
N PHE A 240 13.52 13.89 15.02
CA PHE A 240 13.46 13.60 13.58
C PHE A 240 12.66 14.66 12.82
N LYS A 241 13.01 15.93 13.08
CA LYS A 241 12.30 17.08 12.51
C LYS A 241 12.40 17.04 10.99
N ARG A 242 11.23 17.05 10.33
CA ARG A 242 11.13 17.12 8.87
C ARG A 242 11.62 18.46 8.36
N ILE A 243 12.24 18.45 7.18
CA ILE A 243 12.76 19.66 6.52
C ILE A 243 12.18 19.81 5.11
N GLY A 244 12.21 21.03 4.57
CA GLY A 244 11.86 21.27 3.17
C GLY A 244 10.40 20.99 2.82
N VAL A 245 10.21 20.43 1.62
CA VAL A 245 8.91 20.02 1.09
C VAL A 245 8.21 19.02 2.02
N TYR A 246 8.98 18.17 2.73
CA TYR A 246 8.42 17.20 3.69
C TYR A 246 7.97 17.83 5.01
N ALA A 247 8.48 19.00 5.38
CA ALA A 247 7.94 19.73 6.53
C ALA A 247 6.52 20.22 6.22
N GLN A 248 6.34 20.82 5.05
CA GLN A 248 5.05 21.37 4.59
C GLN A 248 4.03 20.28 4.22
N HIS A 249 4.49 19.12 3.73
CA HIS A 249 3.63 18.01 3.28
C HIS A 249 2.73 17.43 4.37
N TYR A 250 3.06 17.66 5.65
CA TYR A 250 2.29 17.14 6.79
C TYR A 250 1.75 18.24 7.70
N ASP A 251 1.85 19.51 7.29
CA ASP A 251 1.21 20.59 8.02
C ASP A 251 -0.31 20.39 8.00
N ALA A 252 -0.93 20.59 9.16
CA ALA A 252 -2.36 20.44 9.30
C ALA A 252 -3.04 21.61 8.57
N HIS A 253 -3.63 21.31 7.41
CA HIS A 253 -4.68 22.12 6.83
C HIS A 253 -5.96 21.89 7.64
N PHE A 254 -6.71 22.95 7.91
CA PHE A 254 -8.02 22.85 8.55
C PHE A 254 -9.10 22.90 7.45
N PRO A 255 -9.47 21.75 6.85
CA PRO A 255 -10.39 21.73 5.73
C PRO A 255 -11.79 22.18 6.15
N THR A 256 -12.46 22.90 5.26
CA THR A 256 -13.89 23.20 5.42
C THR A 256 -14.72 21.91 5.40
N LEU A 257 -15.94 21.93 5.97
CA LEU A 257 -16.84 20.76 5.91
C LEU A 257 -17.13 20.32 4.46
N GLY A 258 -17.21 21.27 3.53
CA GLY A 258 -17.38 20.98 2.11
C GLY A 258 -16.16 20.30 1.48
N GLU A 259 -14.94 20.69 1.88
CA GLU A 259 -13.71 20.01 1.48
C GLU A 259 -13.62 18.60 2.04
N LEU A 260 -14.00 18.40 3.30
CA LEU A 260 -14.07 17.07 3.91
C LEU A 260 -15.06 16.16 3.18
N ALA A 261 -16.28 16.65 2.92
CA ALA A 261 -17.30 15.88 2.21
C ALA A 261 -16.85 15.49 0.79
N ARG A 262 -16.28 16.43 0.03
CA ARG A 262 -15.71 16.14 -1.30
C ARG A 262 -14.53 15.18 -1.21
N GLY A 263 -13.69 15.34 -0.20
CA GLY A 263 -12.54 14.48 0.06
C GLY A 263 -12.95 13.04 0.36
N TRP A 264 -13.88 12.83 1.30
CA TRP A 264 -14.44 11.51 1.59
C TRP A 264 -15.10 10.89 0.37
N TRP A 265 -15.82 11.68 -0.43
CA TRP A 265 -16.38 11.19 -1.68
C TRP A 265 -15.30 10.72 -2.66
N ALA A 266 -14.20 11.48 -2.83
CA ALA A 266 -13.07 11.06 -3.65
C ALA A 266 -12.45 9.74 -3.14
N PHE A 267 -12.23 9.61 -1.83
CA PHE A 267 -11.77 8.35 -1.22
C PHE A 267 -12.72 7.18 -1.47
N PHE A 268 -14.04 7.40 -1.42
CA PHE A 268 -15.03 6.36 -1.68
C PHE A 268 -15.02 5.94 -3.16
N VAL A 269 -14.96 6.92 -4.07
CA VAL A 269 -14.90 6.68 -5.50
C VAL A 269 -13.65 5.88 -5.85
N THR A 270 -12.46 6.37 -5.46
CA THR A 270 -11.19 5.71 -5.80
C THR A 270 -11.02 4.38 -5.08
N GLY A 271 -11.42 4.28 -3.80
CA GLY A 271 -11.23 3.07 -2.98
C GLY A 271 -12.24 1.95 -3.22
N TYR A 272 -13.46 2.23 -3.70
CA TYR A 272 -14.47 1.19 -3.86
C TYR A 272 -15.13 1.21 -5.23
N ARG A 273 -15.70 2.34 -5.65
CA ARG A 273 -16.45 2.42 -6.91
C ARG A 273 -15.56 2.09 -8.11
N ASP A 274 -14.40 2.73 -8.18
CA ASP A 274 -13.45 2.54 -9.26
C ASP A 274 -12.84 1.15 -9.21
N VAL A 275 -12.56 0.60 -8.01
CA VAL A 275 -12.11 -0.79 -7.87
C VAL A 275 -13.10 -1.77 -8.49
N VAL A 276 -14.41 -1.61 -8.23
CA VAL A 276 -15.45 -2.44 -8.84
C VAL A 276 -15.52 -2.23 -10.36
N ALA A 277 -15.48 -0.99 -10.83
CA ALA A 277 -15.51 -0.69 -12.27
C ALA A 277 -14.30 -1.28 -13.00
N HIS A 278 -13.11 -1.20 -12.39
CA HIS A 278 -11.90 -1.82 -12.91
C HIS A 278 -11.98 -3.34 -12.87
N ALA A 279 -12.55 -3.94 -11.83
CA ALA A 279 -12.75 -5.38 -11.74
C ALA A 279 -13.65 -5.91 -12.86
N ILE A 280 -14.75 -5.19 -13.16
CA ILE A 280 -15.64 -5.56 -14.27
C ILE A 280 -14.90 -5.49 -15.60
N ARG A 281 -14.18 -4.39 -15.87
CA ARG A 281 -13.37 -4.25 -17.10
C ARG A 281 -12.31 -5.34 -17.21
N ALA A 282 -11.59 -5.61 -16.13
CA ALA A 282 -10.54 -6.62 -16.07
C ALA A 282 -11.10 -8.03 -16.23
N ALA A 283 -12.27 -8.34 -15.67
CA ALA A 283 -12.91 -9.64 -15.85
C ALA A 283 -13.32 -9.90 -17.31
N ILE A 284 -13.65 -8.85 -18.07
CA ILE A 284 -13.97 -8.95 -19.51
C ILE A 284 -12.68 -9.09 -20.33
N GLN A 285 -11.69 -8.24 -20.08
CA GLN A 285 -10.43 -8.23 -20.84
C GLN A 285 -9.54 -9.42 -20.51
N VAL A 286 -9.67 -9.96 -19.29
CA VAL A 286 -8.79 -10.95 -18.68
C VAL A 286 -9.60 -11.94 -17.83
N PRO A 287 -10.47 -12.74 -18.46
CA PRO A 287 -11.32 -13.66 -17.71
C PRO A 287 -10.52 -14.73 -16.96
N ALA A 288 -9.35 -15.12 -17.47
CA ALA A 288 -8.53 -16.20 -16.90
C ALA A 288 -8.15 -15.96 -15.43
N LEU A 289 -7.80 -14.72 -15.04
CA LEU A 289 -7.44 -14.40 -13.65
C LEU A 289 -8.64 -14.50 -12.72
N PHE A 290 -9.81 -14.03 -13.15
CA PHE A 290 -11.04 -14.08 -12.35
C PHE A 290 -11.62 -15.50 -12.26
N ILE A 291 -11.48 -16.31 -13.32
CA ILE A 291 -11.83 -17.74 -13.30
C ILE A 291 -10.94 -18.48 -12.30
N ALA A 292 -9.63 -18.26 -12.34
CA ALA A 292 -8.70 -18.87 -11.38
C ALA A 292 -9.00 -18.43 -9.93
N ALA A 293 -9.36 -17.15 -9.73
CA ALA A 293 -9.78 -16.66 -8.42
C ALA A 293 -11.09 -17.33 -7.96
N ALA A 294 -12.07 -17.52 -8.85
CA ALA A 294 -13.31 -18.22 -8.56
C ALA A 294 -13.09 -19.69 -8.20
N VAL A 295 -12.19 -20.39 -8.89
CA VAL A 295 -11.82 -21.77 -8.54
C VAL A 295 -11.17 -21.83 -7.17
N LEU A 296 -10.21 -20.96 -6.88
CA LEU A 296 -9.55 -20.87 -5.59
C LEU A 296 -10.56 -20.61 -4.46
N VAL A 297 -11.43 -19.61 -4.64
CA VAL A 297 -12.48 -19.27 -3.67
C VAL A 297 -13.47 -20.41 -3.48
N GLY A 298 -13.86 -21.10 -4.55
CA GLY A 298 -14.70 -22.30 -4.48
C GLY A 298 -14.08 -23.38 -3.59
N ILE A 299 -12.78 -23.67 -3.77
CA ILE A 299 -12.03 -24.61 -2.92
C ILE A 299 -12.03 -24.12 -1.47
N VAL A 300 -11.79 -22.84 -1.22
CA VAL A 300 -11.77 -22.25 0.13
C VAL A 300 -13.12 -22.42 0.83
N LEU A 301 -14.23 -22.10 0.15
CA LEU A 301 -15.57 -22.23 0.69
C LEU A 301 -15.89 -23.69 1.04
N LEU A 302 -15.51 -24.64 0.18
CA LEU A 302 -15.67 -26.08 0.43
C LEU A 302 -14.84 -26.56 1.63
N LEU A 303 -13.63 -26.02 1.81
CA LEU A 303 -12.72 -26.43 2.87
C LEU A 303 -13.01 -25.77 4.23
N LEU A 304 -13.50 -24.53 4.26
CA LEU A 304 -13.78 -23.80 5.51
C LEU A 304 -15.02 -24.33 6.24
N ARG A 305 -16.03 -24.79 5.48
CA ARG A 305 -17.34 -25.27 5.99
C ARG A 305 -17.93 -24.30 7.03
N PRO A 306 -18.55 -23.19 6.61
CA PRO A 306 -19.09 -22.18 7.53
C PRO A 306 -20.13 -22.80 8.48
N ASP A 307 -20.17 -22.29 9.70
CA ASP A 307 -21.14 -22.73 10.69
C ASP A 307 -22.57 -22.43 10.22
N THR A 308 -23.49 -23.33 10.58
CA THR A 308 -24.91 -23.25 10.18
C THR A 308 -25.76 -22.44 11.15
N LYS A 309 -25.16 -21.88 12.22
CA LYS A 309 -25.87 -21.08 13.22
C LYS A 309 -26.12 -19.67 12.71
N SER A 310 -27.35 -19.20 12.85
CA SER A 310 -27.75 -17.87 12.37
C SER A 310 -27.14 -16.75 13.22
N THR A 311 -26.45 -15.84 12.52
CA THR A 311 -25.87 -14.57 12.97
C THR A 311 -26.82 -13.38 13.18
N ALA A 312 -28.07 -13.51 12.73
CA ALA A 312 -28.76 -12.40 12.06
C ALA A 312 -29.58 -11.45 12.96
N SER A 313 -29.06 -11.07 14.14
CA SER A 313 -29.70 -10.06 14.99
C SER A 313 -29.62 -8.65 14.38
N ARG A 314 -30.51 -7.72 14.76
CA ARG A 314 -30.46 -6.33 14.24
C ARG A 314 -29.13 -5.65 14.61
N SER A 315 -28.67 -5.82 15.84
CA SER A 315 -27.39 -5.26 16.30
C SER A 315 -26.19 -5.87 15.58
N ALA A 316 -26.23 -7.17 15.25
CA ALA A 316 -25.18 -7.84 14.47
C ALA A 316 -25.06 -7.34 13.03
N ILE A 317 -26.06 -6.61 12.51
CA ILE A 317 -26.02 -5.97 11.19
C ILE A 317 -25.62 -4.51 11.30
N THR A 318 -26.24 -3.76 12.22
CA THR A 318 -26.05 -2.31 12.32
C THR A 318 -24.68 -1.94 12.88
N ILE A 319 -24.15 -2.69 13.85
CA ILE A 319 -22.85 -2.36 14.47
C ILE A 319 -21.69 -2.47 13.46
N PRO A 320 -21.51 -3.58 12.70
CA PRO A 320 -20.44 -3.65 11.72
C PRO A 320 -20.56 -2.58 10.63
N LEU A 321 -21.79 -2.29 10.16
CA LEU A 321 -22.01 -1.27 9.14
C LEU A 321 -21.68 0.15 9.65
N ALA A 322 -22.13 0.50 10.85
CA ALA A 322 -21.80 1.78 11.47
C ALA A 322 -20.28 1.91 11.70
N LEU A 323 -19.64 0.84 12.17
CA LEU A 323 -18.19 0.81 12.36
C LEU A 323 -17.43 0.92 11.04
N ALA A 324 -17.94 0.33 9.96
CA ALA A 324 -17.35 0.46 8.63
C ALA A 324 -17.34 1.92 8.16
N VAL A 325 -18.45 2.64 8.31
CA VAL A 325 -18.56 4.06 7.96
C VAL A 325 -17.62 4.90 8.83
N VAL A 326 -17.65 4.71 10.14
CA VAL A 326 -16.80 5.45 11.08
C VAL A 326 -15.32 5.21 10.80
N LEU A 327 -14.90 3.97 10.57
CA LEU A 327 -13.52 3.64 10.21
C LEU A 327 -13.11 4.23 8.87
N PHE A 328 -13.98 4.16 7.85
CA PHE A 328 -13.70 4.78 6.55
C PHE A 328 -13.43 6.28 6.68
N LEU A 329 -14.30 7.01 7.40
CA LEU A 329 -14.13 8.44 7.63
C LEU A 329 -12.88 8.74 8.46
N ALA A 330 -12.62 7.94 9.50
CA ALA A 330 -11.47 8.12 10.38
C ALA A 330 -10.14 7.84 9.66
N LEU A 331 -10.06 6.77 8.86
CA LEU A 331 -8.83 6.37 8.16
C LEU A 331 -8.46 7.31 7.02
N SER A 332 -9.45 7.98 6.41
CA SER A 332 -9.23 8.98 5.35
C SER A 332 -8.91 10.38 5.88
N SER A 333 -9.43 10.72 7.07
CA SER A 333 -9.29 12.07 7.67
C SER A 333 -7.85 12.59 7.77
N PRO A 334 -6.83 11.80 8.21
CA PRO A 334 -5.46 12.31 8.31
C PRO A 334 -4.89 12.81 6.97
N TYR A 335 -5.31 12.20 5.87
CA TYR A 335 -4.88 12.63 4.53
C TYR A 335 -5.60 13.92 4.13
N LEU A 336 -6.90 14.03 4.39
CA LEU A 336 -7.66 15.25 4.12
C LEU A 336 -7.17 16.45 4.94
N ILE A 337 -6.78 16.22 6.20
CA ILE A 337 -6.16 17.23 7.06
C ILE A 337 -4.78 17.63 6.52
N ALA A 338 -4.04 16.71 5.89
CA ALA A 338 -2.80 17.05 5.19
C ALA A 338 -3.03 17.63 3.77
N GLY A 339 -4.28 17.89 3.38
CA GLY A 339 -4.62 18.39 2.03
C GLY A 339 -4.49 17.34 0.91
N LEU A 340 -4.27 16.07 1.25
CA LEU A 340 -4.08 14.96 0.31
C LEU A 340 -5.41 14.31 -0.07
N ARG A 341 -5.60 14.01 -1.36
CA ARG A 341 -6.76 13.31 -1.90
C ARG A 341 -6.30 12.24 -2.90
N PRO A 342 -6.97 11.09 -2.97
CA PRO A 342 -6.61 10.06 -3.94
C PRO A 342 -7.23 10.36 -5.30
N SER A 343 -6.49 10.02 -6.34
CA SER A 343 -6.84 10.12 -7.74
C SER A 343 -6.81 8.73 -8.36
N SER A 344 -7.84 8.43 -9.14
CA SER A 344 -7.89 7.21 -9.95
C SER A 344 -6.96 7.26 -11.16
N THR A 345 -6.37 8.42 -11.46
CA THR A 345 -5.38 8.58 -12.54
C THR A 345 -3.95 8.33 -12.08
N HIS A 346 -3.68 8.30 -10.76
CA HIS A 346 -2.34 8.09 -10.20
C HIS A 346 -2.35 6.97 -9.17
N PHE A 347 -1.91 5.77 -9.57
CA PHE A 347 -1.89 4.61 -8.67
C PHE A 347 -0.94 4.77 -7.48
N TYR A 348 -0.01 5.74 -7.49
CA TYR A 348 0.81 6.13 -6.33
C TYR A 348 0.00 6.52 -5.09
N GLU A 349 -1.20 7.06 -5.31
CA GLU A 349 -2.08 7.48 -4.23
C GLU A 349 -2.86 6.30 -3.63
N SER A 350 -2.72 5.09 -4.19
CA SER A 350 -3.32 3.88 -3.64
C SER A 350 -2.72 3.48 -2.27
N ARG A 351 -1.53 3.98 -1.91
CA ARG A 351 -0.95 3.77 -0.57
C ARG A 351 -1.86 4.26 0.55
N HIS A 352 -2.64 5.30 0.30
CA HIS A 352 -3.62 5.86 1.24
C HIS A 352 -4.84 4.96 1.43
N LEU A 353 -5.02 3.96 0.54
CA LEU A 353 -6.15 3.04 0.54
C LEU A 353 -5.82 1.72 1.23
N LEU A 354 -4.57 1.46 1.60
CA LEU A 354 -4.09 0.17 2.14
C LEU A 354 -5.02 -0.44 3.21
N MET A 355 -5.55 0.39 4.11
CA MET A 355 -6.38 -0.05 5.23
C MET A 355 -7.87 -0.19 4.93
N PHE A 356 -8.32 0.17 3.72
CA PHE A 356 -9.74 0.17 3.36
C PHE A 356 -10.32 -1.25 3.22
N GLY A 357 -9.46 -2.28 3.22
CA GLY A 357 -9.87 -3.66 3.41
C GLY A 357 -10.65 -3.89 4.72
N VAL A 358 -10.35 -3.14 5.79
CA VAL A 358 -11.06 -3.25 7.10
C VAL A 358 -12.51 -2.78 7.02
N PRO A 359 -12.82 -1.52 6.63
CA PRO A 359 -14.20 -1.09 6.44
C PRO A 359 -14.93 -1.90 5.36
N LEU A 360 -14.24 -2.37 4.31
CA LEU A 360 -14.85 -3.27 3.32
C LEU A 360 -15.28 -4.60 3.95
N ALA A 361 -14.41 -5.25 4.73
CA ALA A 361 -14.71 -6.51 5.39
C ALA A 361 -15.89 -6.38 6.38
N LEU A 362 -15.97 -5.25 7.11
CA LEU A 362 -17.11 -4.95 7.99
C LEU A 362 -18.42 -4.73 7.22
N THR A 363 -18.34 -4.05 6.08
CA THR A 363 -19.50 -3.83 5.19
C THR A 363 -20.01 -5.16 4.64
N LEU A 364 -19.11 -6.03 4.15
CA LEU A 364 -19.46 -7.37 3.68
C LEU A 364 -20.01 -8.24 4.80
N LEU A 365 -19.48 -8.14 6.02
CA LEU A 365 -20.03 -8.83 7.19
C LEU A 365 -21.47 -8.39 7.47
N ALA A 366 -21.75 -7.08 7.48
CA ALA A 366 -23.10 -6.56 7.68
C ALA A 366 -24.08 -7.05 6.60
N PHE A 367 -23.68 -6.99 5.34
CA PHE A 367 -24.50 -7.49 4.23
C PHE A 367 -24.66 -9.01 4.26
N LYS A 368 -23.64 -9.75 4.69
CA LYS A 368 -23.73 -11.19 4.96
C LYS A 368 -24.82 -11.46 5.97
N ARG A 369 -24.75 -10.85 7.16
CA ARG A 369 -25.77 -10.97 8.23
C ARG A 369 -27.17 -10.60 7.77
N GLN A 370 -27.31 -9.60 6.91
CA GLN A 370 -28.60 -9.24 6.32
C GLN A 370 -29.10 -10.31 5.34
N ALA A 371 -28.22 -10.87 4.49
CA ALA A 371 -28.55 -11.94 3.55
C ALA A 371 -28.86 -13.27 4.24
N GLU A 372 -28.25 -13.57 5.39
CA GLU A 372 -28.52 -14.78 6.18
C GLU A 372 -30.01 -14.95 6.50
N ARG A 373 -30.73 -13.84 6.69
CA ARG A 373 -32.17 -13.83 6.98
C ARG A 373 -33.02 -14.43 5.85
N ARG A 374 -32.51 -14.44 4.62
CA ARG A 374 -33.24 -14.90 3.42
C ARG A 374 -32.70 -16.20 2.87
N SER A 375 -31.38 -16.38 2.83
CA SER A 375 -30.73 -17.50 2.15
C SER A 375 -30.05 -18.51 3.07
N GLY A 376 -30.04 -18.27 4.39
CA GLY A 376 -29.27 -19.05 5.36
C GLY A 376 -27.78 -18.67 5.42
N PRO A 377 -27.08 -19.07 6.50
CA PRO A 377 -25.74 -18.57 6.83
C PRO A 377 -24.65 -19.01 5.85
N GLY A 378 -24.68 -20.28 5.41
CA GLY A 378 -23.70 -20.82 4.47
C GLY A 378 -23.77 -20.15 3.10
N ALA A 379 -24.97 -20.00 2.54
CA ALA A 379 -25.17 -19.34 1.25
C ALA A 379 -24.84 -17.85 1.33
N ALA A 380 -25.27 -17.15 2.39
CA ALA A 380 -24.94 -15.74 2.58
C ALA A 380 -23.43 -15.50 2.70
N PHE A 381 -22.71 -16.38 3.40
CA PHE A 381 -21.25 -16.35 3.48
C PHE A 381 -20.62 -16.56 2.09
N ALA A 382 -21.03 -17.62 1.39
CA ALA A 382 -20.51 -17.93 0.06
C ALA A 382 -20.75 -16.80 -0.95
N VAL A 383 -21.91 -16.16 -0.93
CA VAL A 383 -22.22 -15.06 -1.85
C VAL A 383 -21.44 -13.80 -1.47
N MET A 384 -21.52 -13.33 -0.22
CA MET A 384 -20.90 -12.04 0.14
C MET A 384 -19.37 -12.11 0.20
N PHE A 385 -18.82 -13.07 0.96
CA PHE A 385 -17.37 -13.22 1.04
C PHE A 385 -16.80 -13.88 -0.21
N GLY A 386 -17.51 -14.82 -0.85
CA GLY A 386 -17.01 -15.44 -2.08
C GLY A 386 -16.90 -14.43 -3.23
N VAL A 387 -17.95 -13.65 -3.51
CA VAL A 387 -17.87 -12.61 -4.55
C VAL A 387 -16.82 -11.55 -4.19
N GLY A 388 -16.80 -11.10 -2.93
CA GLY A 388 -15.79 -10.15 -2.45
C GLY A 388 -14.36 -10.64 -2.66
N LEU A 389 -14.09 -11.92 -2.39
CA LEU A 389 -12.77 -12.52 -2.58
C LEU A 389 -12.40 -12.72 -4.04
N ILE A 390 -13.36 -13.12 -4.90
CA ILE A 390 -13.11 -13.24 -6.34
C ILE A 390 -12.69 -11.89 -6.92
N VAL A 391 -13.43 -10.83 -6.58
CA VAL A 391 -13.12 -9.47 -7.01
C VAL A 391 -11.77 -9.03 -6.46
N SER A 392 -11.51 -9.24 -5.16
CA SER A 392 -10.28 -8.78 -4.50
C SER A 392 -9.04 -9.49 -5.07
N ILE A 393 -9.04 -10.82 -5.13
CA ILE A 393 -7.92 -11.62 -5.63
C ILE A 393 -7.70 -11.40 -7.14
N GLY A 394 -8.79 -11.38 -7.93
CA GLY A 394 -8.70 -11.15 -9.37
C GLY A 394 -8.11 -9.78 -9.71
N MET A 395 -8.53 -8.74 -8.97
CA MET A 395 -7.94 -7.40 -9.09
C MET A 395 -6.49 -7.38 -8.63
N LEU A 396 -6.18 -7.97 -7.49
CA LEU A 396 -4.82 -8.03 -6.96
C LEU A 396 -3.84 -8.66 -7.96
N TRP A 397 -4.21 -9.77 -8.59
CA TRP A 397 -3.40 -10.39 -9.65
C TRP A 397 -3.29 -9.51 -10.89
N SER A 398 -4.38 -8.87 -11.32
CA SER A 398 -4.37 -7.92 -12.44
C SER A 398 -3.44 -6.74 -12.17
N ASP A 399 -3.44 -6.23 -10.95
CA ASP A 399 -2.59 -5.13 -10.50
C ASP A 399 -1.12 -5.57 -10.44
N TYR A 400 -0.81 -6.77 -9.93
CA TYR A 400 0.57 -7.29 -9.94
C TYR A 400 1.13 -7.49 -11.35
N VAL A 401 0.30 -7.94 -12.30
CA VAL A 401 0.70 -8.04 -13.71
C VAL A 401 0.91 -6.65 -14.30
N PHE A 402 0.03 -5.69 -14.02
CA PHE A 402 0.22 -4.31 -14.45
C PHE A 402 1.55 -3.73 -13.92
N MET A 403 1.84 -3.95 -12.63
CA MET A 403 3.08 -3.49 -12.02
C MET A 403 4.30 -4.13 -12.70
N GLN A 404 4.35 -5.46 -12.84
CA GLN A 404 5.48 -6.11 -13.52
C GLN A 404 5.65 -5.59 -14.95
N ALA A 405 4.56 -5.39 -15.71
CA ALA A 405 4.64 -4.85 -17.06
C ALA A 405 5.23 -3.43 -17.07
N ARG A 406 4.84 -2.58 -16.12
CA ARG A 406 5.41 -1.23 -15.95
C ARG A 406 6.90 -1.30 -15.67
N THR A 407 7.35 -2.17 -14.77
CA THR A 407 8.77 -2.38 -14.48
C THR A 407 9.57 -2.74 -15.72
N LEU A 408 9.06 -3.66 -16.55
CA LEU A 408 9.78 -4.07 -17.76
C LEU A 408 10.00 -2.88 -18.70
N LYS A 409 9.03 -1.96 -18.80
CA LYS A 409 9.19 -0.71 -19.58
C LYS A 409 10.23 0.21 -18.96
N GLN A 410 10.25 0.35 -17.63
CA GLN A 410 11.25 1.16 -16.92
C GLN A 410 12.66 0.60 -17.08
N GLN A 411 12.83 -0.72 -16.96
CA GLN A 411 14.11 -1.39 -17.14
C GLN A 411 14.60 -1.30 -18.59
N ALA A 412 13.70 -1.43 -19.58
CA ALA A 412 14.04 -1.22 -20.99
C ALA A 412 14.58 0.20 -21.22
N LEU A 413 13.88 1.22 -20.71
CA LEU A 413 14.32 2.62 -20.81
C LEU A 413 15.66 2.85 -20.11
N ALA A 414 15.77 2.50 -18.82
CA ALA A 414 16.99 2.75 -18.04
C ALA A 414 18.21 2.03 -18.62
N ARG A 415 18.04 0.80 -19.12
CA ARG A 415 19.12 0.03 -19.74
C ARG A 415 19.57 0.65 -21.07
N ASP A 416 18.64 1.07 -21.92
CA ASP A 416 18.99 1.75 -23.16
C ASP A 416 19.74 3.06 -22.87
N LEU A 417 19.24 3.89 -21.95
CA LEU A 417 19.89 5.15 -21.57
C LEU A 417 21.29 4.92 -20.97
N ALA A 418 21.46 3.91 -20.12
CA ALA A 418 22.75 3.57 -19.51
C ALA A 418 23.81 3.17 -20.55
N SER A 419 23.40 2.71 -21.74
CA SER A 419 24.31 2.39 -22.85
C SER A 419 24.73 3.61 -23.67
N ARG A 420 24.16 4.79 -23.39
CA ARG A 420 24.41 6.03 -24.14
C ARG A 420 25.18 7.03 -23.31
N ILE A 421 25.96 7.86 -24.02
CA ILE A 421 26.56 9.07 -23.42
C ILE A 421 25.43 10.03 -23.07
N GLN A 422 25.44 10.55 -21.85
CA GLN A 422 24.48 11.57 -21.42
C GLN A 422 24.55 12.78 -22.36
N PRO A 423 23.43 13.22 -22.94
CA PRO A 423 23.41 14.41 -23.78
C PRO A 423 23.65 15.68 -22.94
N ALA A 424 24.07 16.77 -23.58
CA ALA A 424 24.26 18.07 -22.92
C ALA A 424 22.91 18.73 -22.56
N ALA A 425 22.17 18.10 -21.65
CA ALA A 425 20.87 18.53 -21.14
C ALA A 425 20.76 18.28 -19.63
N THR A 426 20.04 19.17 -18.96
CA THR A 426 19.71 19.10 -17.52
C THR A 426 18.21 18.93 -17.28
N VAL A 427 17.38 19.14 -18.32
CA VAL A 427 15.93 18.99 -18.26
C VAL A 427 15.48 17.96 -19.27
N TYR A 428 14.80 16.91 -18.81
CA TYR A 428 14.39 15.79 -19.66
C TYR A 428 12.88 15.60 -19.65
N ALA A 429 12.26 15.63 -20.82
CA ALA A 429 10.88 15.23 -21.01
C ALA A 429 10.80 13.81 -21.55
N LEU A 430 10.08 12.92 -20.87
CA LEU A 430 9.73 11.61 -21.38
C LEU A 430 8.41 11.70 -22.17
N ASP A 431 8.48 11.55 -23.49
CA ASP A 431 7.32 11.33 -24.34
C ASP A 431 7.04 9.82 -24.40
N ASP A 432 6.03 9.39 -23.65
CA ASP A 432 5.68 7.99 -23.48
C ASP A 432 4.66 7.53 -24.53
N GLY A 433 5.16 6.89 -25.58
CA GLY A 433 4.36 6.30 -26.66
C GLY A 433 3.55 5.08 -26.23
N PHE A 434 3.83 4.49 -25.05
CA PHE A 434 2.96 3.42 -24.52
C PHE A 434 1.62 3.94 -24.01
N PHE A 435 1.44 5.26 -23.91
CA PHE A 435 0.15 5.88 -23.60
C PHE A 435 -0.90 5.55 -24.67
N ASP A 436 -0.51 5.53 -25.94
CA ASP A 436 -1.41 5.25 -27.08
C ASP A 436 -1.48 3.75 -27.43
N TYR A 437 -0.70 2.91 -26.73
CA TYR A 437 -0.61 1.48 -26.99
C TYR A 437 -1.78 0.72 -26.31
N PRO A 438 -2.35 -0.35 -26.91
CA PRO A 438 -3.50 -1.08 -26.37
C PRO A 438 -3.17 -1.90 -25.11
N SER A 439 -2.91 -1.19 -24.00
CA SER A 439 -2.57 -1.73 -22.70
C SER A 439 -3.06 -0.77 -21.62
N ARG A 440 -3.39 -1.28 -20.42
CA ARG A 440 -3.62 -0.41 -19.26
C ARG A 440 -2.34 0.39 -19.02
N HIS A 441 -2.44 1.71 -19.11
CA HIS A 441 -1.32 2.63 -18.99
C HIS A 441 -1.66 3.74 -17.98
N VAL A 442 -0.65 4.13 -17.19
CA VAL A 442 -0.66 5.31 -16.34
C VAL A 442 0.66 6.03 -16.61
N PRO A 443 0.68 7.36 -16.85
CA PRO A 443 1.92 8.07 -17.10
C PRO A 443 2.96 7.86 -15.99
N PHE A 444 4.24 7.98 -16.35
CA PHE A 444 5.31 8.05 -15.35
C PHE A 444 5.22 9.35 -14.54
N GLY A 445 5.47 9.30 -13.24
CA GLY A 445 5.61 10.50 -12.42
C GLY A 445 6.98 11.15 -12.60
N LEU A 446 7.11 12.44 -12.24
CA LEU A 446 8.40 13.14 -12.18
C LEU A 446 9.46 12.36 -11.41
N ALA A 447 9.06 11.76 -10.29
CA ALA A 447 9.95 10.99 -9.45
C ALA A 447 10.52 9.75 -10.18
N GLU A 448 9.66 9.01 -10.88
CA GLU A 448 10.10 7.84 -11.63
C GLU A 448 11.03 8.18 -12.77
N VAL A 449 10.70 9.21 -13.58
CA VAL A 449 11.54 9.60 -14.72
C VAL A 449 12.90 10.07 -14.22
N THR A 450 12.93 10.93 -13.20
CA THR A 450 14.18 11.38 -12.59
C THR A 450 14.99 10.22 -12.02
N GLY A 451 14.35 9.27 -11.34
CA GLY A 451 15.02 8.06 -10.83
C GLY A 451 15.62 7.18 -11.92
N MET A 452 14.92 6.99 -13.05
CA MET A 452 15.45 6.24 -14.19
C MET A 452 16.69 6.91 -14.81
N LEU A 453 16.69 8.24 -14.94
CA LEU A 453 17.84 8.99 -15.43
C LEU A 453 19.05 8.86 -14.49
N ARG A 454 18.80 8.87 -13.18
CA ARG A 454 19.85 8.68 -12.17
C ARG A 454 20.46 7.29 -12.19
N LEU A 455 19.66 6.26 -12.48
CA LEU A 455 20.18 4.91 -12.69
C LEU A 455 21.04 4.81 -13.95
N ALA A 456 20.67 5.54 -15.00
CA ALA A 456 21.40 5.53 -16.27
C ALA A 456 22.72 6.32 -16.22
N TRP A 457 22.71 7.53 -15.64
CA TRP A 457 23.80 8.49 -15.73
C TRP A 457 24.33 9.01 -14.38
N GLY A 458 23.87 8.43 -13.27
CA GLY A 458 24.34 8.78 -11.92
C GLY A 458 23.67 10.02 -11.31
N ASN A 459 24.27 10.55 -10.24
CA ASN A 459 23.67 11.59 -9.40
C ASN A 459 23.94 13.03 -9.89
N GLN A 460 23.64 13.32 -11.15
CA GLN A 460 23.83 14.65 -11.73
C GLN A 460 22.64 15.59 -11.42
N PRO A 461 22.81 16.91 -11.54
CA PRO A 461 21.77 17.90 -11.26
C PRO A 461 20.73 18.04 -12.40
N PHE A 462 20.27 16.92 -12.96
CA PHE A 462 19.17 16.90 -13.92
C PHE A 462 17.86 16.46 -13.26
N PHE A 463 16.73 16.89 -13.81
CA PHE A 463 15.43 16.31 -13.49
C PHE A 463 14.67 15.90 -14.75
N GLY A 464 13.84 14.88 -14.60
CA GLY A 464 13.02 14.33 -15.67
C GLY A 464 11.56 14.30 -15.29
N PHE A 465 10.68 14.47 -16.27
CA PHE A 465 9.22 14.43 -16.07
C PHE A 465 8.50 13.77 -17.25
N ALA A 466 7.27 13.29 -17.04
CA ALA A 466 6.47 12.76 -18.14
C ALA A 466 5.74 13.88 -18.87
N LEU A 467 6.03 13.98 -20.16
CA LEU A 467 5.66 15.11 -20.99
C LEU A 467 4.15 15.34 -21.06
N ARG A 468 3.37 14.27 -21.22
CA ARG A 468 1.91 14.36 -21.38
C ARG A 468 1.18 14.63 -20.07
N ALA A 469 1.76 14.25 -18.93
CA ALA A 469 1.12 14.37 -17.62
C ALA A 469 1.39 15.73 -16.95
N GLU A 470 2.57 16.31 -17.20
CA GLU A 470 3.08 17.45 -16.42
C GLU A 470 3.08 18.78 -17.21
N ARG A 471 2.67 18.78 -18.48
CA ARG A 471 2.48 20.01 -19.26
C ARG A 471 1.31 20.85 -18.72
N PRO A 472 1.36 22.19 -18.86
CA PRO A 472 2.44 22.98 -19.47
C PRO A 472 3.40 23.61 -18.46
N ASP A 473 3.10 23.58 -17.16
CA ASP A 473 3.71 24.46 -16.14
C ASP A 473 4.84 23.82 -15.31
N ILE A 474 5.25 22.58 -15.60
CA ILE A 474 6.22 21.84 -14.78
C ILE A 474 7.53 22.57 -14.48
N LEU A 475 8.05 23.36 -15.43
CA LEU A 475 9.29 24.11 -15.21
C LEU A 475 9.11 25.21 -14.16
N ARG A 476 7.95 25.89 -14.18
CA ARG A 476 7.59 26.90 -13.16
C ARG A 476 7.40 26.23 -11.81
N GLY A 477 6.64 25.14 -11.76
CA GLY A 477 6.44 24.37 -10.53
C GLY A 477 7.75 23.87 -9.93
N MET A 478 8.70 23.41 -10.75
CA MET A 478 10.02 23.00 -10.30
C MET A 478 10.88 24.19 -9.83
N ASP A 479 10.80 25.33 -10.51
CA ASP A 479 11.50 26.57 -10.11
C ASP A 479 11.02 27.09 -8.75
N GLU A 480 9.71 27.04 -8.50
CA GLU A 480 9.11 27.34 -7.19
C GLU A 480 9.55 26.32 -6.14
N ALA A 481 9.45 25.02 -6.45
CA ALA A 481 9.78 23.94 -5.53
C ALA A 481 11.27 23.96 -5.12
N ARG A 482 12.21 24.28 -6.03
CA ARG A 482 13.64 24.34 -5.70
C ARG A 482 14.00 25.53 -4.80
N LYS A 483 13.24 26.64 -4.88
CA LYS A 483 13.47 27.86 -4.09
C LYS A 483 12.90 27.76 -2.68
N ALA A 484 12.06 26.75 -2.40
CA ALA A 484 11.52 26.54 -1.08
C ALA A 484 12.65 26.25 -0.05
N PRO A 485 12.60 26.85 1.16
CA PRO A 485 13.61 26.61 2.20
C PRO A 485 13.77 25.12 2.51
N GLY A 486 15.00 24.59 2.44
CA GLY A 486 15.29 23.17 2.71
C GLY A 486 14.81 22.19 1.62
N SER A 487 14.46 22.68 0.43
CA SER A 487 13.97 21.85 -0.67
C SER A 487 14.99 20.77 -1.08
N ALA A 488 14.50 19.54 -1.22
CA ALA A 488 15.26 18.43 -1.80
C ALA A 488 15.54 18.61 -3.31
N PHE A 489 14.98 19.65 -3.94
CA PHE A 489 15.14 19.95 -5.36
C PHE A 489 16.08 21.14 -5.62
N HIS A 490 16.72 21.70 -4.58
CA HIS A 490 17.52 22.92 -4.68
C HIS A 490 18.67 22.83 -5.71
N HIS A 491 19.17 21.62 -5.98
CA HIS A 491 20.23 21.36 -6.95
C HIS A 491 19.76 21.22 -8.40
N PHE A 492 18.46 21.19 -8.69
CA PHE A 492 17.94 21.09 -10.06
C PHE A 492 17.89 22.44 -10.76
N ASP A 493 18.28 22.51 -12.03
CA ASP A 493 18.15 23.71 -12.86
C ASP A 493 17.09 23.55 -13.97
N PRO A 494 15.86 24.08 -13.76
CA PRO A 494 14.79 24.06 -14.76
C PRO A 494 14.96 25.05 -15.92
N SER A 495 15.98 25.92 -15.87
CA SER A 495 16.31 26.82 -16.97
C SER A 495 17.37 26.27 -17.93
N GLY A 496 18.00 25.15 -17.57
CA GLY A 496 19.11 24.59 -18.33
C GLY A 496 18.69 23.91 -19.65
N PRO A 497 19.67 23.42 -20.42
CA PRO A 497 19.42 22.85 -21.74
C PRO A 497 18.48 21.63 -21.67
N GLN A 498 17.61 21.52 -22.67
CA GLN A 498 16.50 20.58 -22.65
C GLN A 498 16.69 19.44 -23.66
N ALA A 499 16.14 18.28 -23.31
CA ALA A 499 16.05 17.12 -24.20
C ALA A 499 14.69 16.42 -24.07
N THR A 500 14.19 15.90 -25.18
CA THR A 500 13.03 15.00 -25.19
C THR A 500 13.51 13.57 -25.43
N ILE A 501 13.14 12.67 -24.51
CA ILE A 501 13.32 11.23 -24.63
C ILE A 501 11.99 10.66 -25.15
N SER A 502 12.00 10.07 -26.33
CA SER A 502 10.84 9.37 -26.86
C SER A 502 10.96 7.88 -26.54
N LEU A 503 9.98 7.34 -25.81
CA LEU A 503 9.86 5.94 -25.45
C LEU A 503 8.71 5.31 -26.26
N GLN A 504 9.03 4.65 -27.36
CA GLN A 504 8.04 4.04 -28.24
C GLN A 504 7.94 2.53 -28.05
N PRO A 505 6.77 1.91 -28.29
CA PRO A 505 6.65 0.45 -28.33
C PRO A 505 7.57 -0.14 -29.40
N GLY A 506 8.48 -1.03 -29.01
CA GLY A 506 9.36 -1.75 -29.93
C GLY A 506 8.72 -3.01 -30.51
N THR A 507 9.51 -3.80 -31.25
CA THR A 507 9.06 -5.05 -31.89
C THR A 507 8.60 -6.13 -30.90
N GLY A 508 9.15 -6.12 -29.69
CA GLY A 508 8.79 -7.00 -28.58
C GLY A 508 7.67 -6.45 -27.68
N ALA A 509 7.18 -5.23 -27.92
CA ALA A 509 6.08 -4.66 -27.17
C ALA A 509 4.83 -5.54 -27.26
N ALA A 510 4.11 -5.66 -26.14
CA ALA A 510 2.88 -6.44 -26.07
C ALA A 510 1.98 -5.88 -24.96
N PRO A 511 0.67 -6.19 -24.99
CA PRO A 511 -0.22 -5.90 -23.87
C PRO A 511 0.33 -6.51 -22.57
N ASN A 512 0.08 -5.85 -21.42
CA ASN A 512 0.73 -6.12 -20.14
C ASN A 512 0.82 -7.61 -19.78
N GLN A 513 -0.23 -8.38 -19.99
CA GLN A 513 -0.25 -9.82 -19.69
C GLN A 513 0.63 -10.65 -20.58
N THR A 514 0.54 -10.40 -21.89
CA THR A 514 1.36 -11.09 -22.87
C THR A 514 2.82 -10.76 -22.62
N LEU A 515 3.14 -9.49 -22.30
CA LEU A 515 4.48 -9.05 -21.97
C LEU A 515 5.02 -9.77 -20.72
N VAL A 516 4.27 -9.77 -19.62
CA VAL A 516 4.68 -10.41 -18.36
C VAL A 516 4.79 -11.93 -18.50
N ARG A 517 3.87 -12.56 -19.24
CA ARG A 517 3.94 -14.00 -19.54
C ARG A 517 5.20 -14.34 -20.35
N LYS A 518 5.50 -13.56 -21.40
CA LYS A 518 6.73 -13.74 -22.20
C LYS A 518 7.97 -13.57 -21.33
N TYR A 519 7.98 -12.55 -20.47
CA TYR A 519 9.07 -12.31 -19.54
C TYR A 519 9.29 -13.50 -18.58
N TYR A 520 8.25 -14.00 -17.92
CA TYR A 520 8.40 -15.15 -17.02
C TYR A 520 8.76 -16.44 -17.75
N ALA A 521 8.22 -16.66 -18.94
CA ALA A 521 8.65 -17.77 -19.79
C ALA A 521 10.15 -17.64 -20.13
N CYS A 522 10.61 -16.44 -20.46
CA CYS A 522 12.02 -16.17 -20.75
C CYS A 522 12.92 -16.45 -19.55
N ARG A 523 12.59 -15.85 -18.40
CA ARG A 523 13.39 -15.91 -17.18
C ARG A 523 13.40 -17.29 -16.52
N LEU A 524 12.23 -17.93 -16.40
CA LEU A 524 12.05 -19.13 -15.58
C LEU A 524 12.11 -20.43 -16.38
N LEU A 525 11.69 -20.43 -17.65
CA LEU A 525 11.54 -21.66 -18.44
C LEU A 525 12.61 -21.78 -19.52
N ALA A 526 12.85 -20.71 -20.28
CA ALA A 526 13.69 -20.74 -21.48
C ALA A 526 15.14 -20.29 -21.24
N ARG A 527 15.43 -19.66 -20.09
CA ARG A 527 16.74 -19.03 -19.77
C ARG A 527 17.26 -18.12 -20.90
N CYS A 528 16.38 -17.40 -21.59
CA CYS A 528 16.85 -16.46 -22.61
C CYS A 528 17.52 -15.23 -21.98
N ASP A 529 18.27 -14.49 -22.81
CA ASP A 529 18.87 -13.23 -22.42
C ASP A 529 17.75 -12.20 -22.16
N VAL A 530 17.49 -11.95 -20.88
CA VAL A 530 16.53 -10.93 -20.42
C VAL A 530 16.90 -9.55 -20.96
N GLY A 531 18.17 -9.29 -21.22
CA GLY A 531 18.64 -8.05 -21.81
C GLY A 531 18.21 -7.86 -23.25
N GLU A 532 18.34 -8.91 -24.07
CA GLU A 532 17.86 -8.89 -25.43
C GLU A 532 16.33 -8.75 -25.47
N PHE A 533 15.63 -9.45 -24.58
CA PHE A 533 14.18 -9.30 -24.41
C PHE A 533 13.81 -7.84 -24.09
N LEU A 534 14.47 -7.21 -23.11
CA LEU A 534 14.21 -5.82 -22.72
C LEU A 534 14.51 -4.82 -23.85
N ALA A 535 15.56 -5.06 -24.65
CA ALA A 535 15.91 -4.22 -25.79
C ALA A 535 14.82 -4.24 -26.89
N GLN A 536 14.05 -5.32 -26.99
CA GLN A 536 12.92 -5.41 -27.92
C GLN A 536 11.65 -4.76 -27.37
N VAL A 537 11.53 -4.53 -26.05
CA VAL A 537 10.30 -3.99 -25.45
C VAL A 537 10.03 -2.57 -25.92
N ALA A 538 11.07 -1.73 -26.00
CA ALA A 538 10.92 -0.32 -26.29
C ALA A 538 12.03 0.23 -27.19
N GLU A 539 11.65 1.16 -28.05
CA GLU A 539 12.58 1.96 -28.85
C GLU A 539 12.74 3.32 -28.18
N VAL A 540 13.99 3.67 -27.88
CA VAL A 540 14.33 4.90 -27.17
C VAL A 540 15.14 5.81 -28.08
N THR A 541 14.70 7.05 -28.22
CA THR A 541 15.42 8.10 -28.95
C THR A 541 15.51 9.37 -28.11
N ILE A 542 16.57 10.14 -28.31
CA ILE A 542 16.81 11.39 -27.59
C ILE A 542 16.96 12.52 -28.61
N LYS A 543 16.17 13.57 -28.45
CA LYS A 543 16.25 14.79 -29.25
C LYS A 543 16.62 15.97 -28.36
N LEU A 544 17.75 16.61 -28.66
CA LEU A 544 18.17 17.86 -28.02
C LEU A 544 17.33 19.03 -28.53
N GLY A 545 17.01 19.97 -27.64
CA GLY A 545 16.32 21.20 -27.95
C GLY A 545 15.10 21.45 -27.06
N PRO A 546 14.43 22.60 -27.25
CA PRO A 546 13.26 22.98 -26.45
C PRO A 546 12.19 21.90 -26.44
N ILE A 547 11.67 21.60 -25.26
CA ILE A 547 10.58 20.64 -25.08
C ILE A 547 9.29 21.30 -25.53
N ALA A 548 8.67 20.74 -26.57
CA ALA A 548 7.41 21.26 -27.09
C ALA A 548 6.31 21.28 -26.01
N GLY A 549 5.39 22.24 -26.08
CA GLY A 549 4.18 22.29 -25.23
C GLY A 549 4.41 22.57 -23.74
N VAL A 550 5.64 22.89 -23.33
CA VAL A 550 5.99 23.32 -21.97
C VAL A 550 6.28 24.82 -22.01
N LEU A 551 5.73 25.58 -21.06
CA LEU A 551 5.97 27.02 -20.99
C LEU A 551 7.41 27.27 -20.51
N PRO A 552 8.21 28.06 -21.24
CA PRO A 552 9.56 28.39 -20.80
C PRO A 552 9.50 29.28 -19.55
N LEU A 553 10.53 29.16 -18.71
CA LEU A 553 10.75 30.13 -17.63
C LEU A 553 11.08 31.50 -18.23
N GLU A 554 10.52 32.56 -17.66
CA GLU A 554 10.81 33.94 -18.09
C GLU A 554 12.32 34.19 -18.02
N GLY A 555 12.96 34.46 -19.17
CA GLY A 555 14.41 34.70 -19.29
C GLY A 555 15.21 33.61 -19.99
N ALA A 556 14.68 32.38 -20.17
CA ALA A 556 15.40 31.28 -20.82
C ALA A 556 15.70 31.50 -22.32
N SER A 557 15.03 32.46 -22.96
CA SER A 557 15.23 32.80 -24.38
C SER A 557 16.37 33.80 -24.65
N LYS A 558 17.11 34.26 -23.64
CA LYS A 558 18.10 35.35 -23.80
C LYS A 558 19.55 34.93 -24.04
N SER A 559 19.89 33.65 -24.17
CA SER A 559 21.29 33.27 -24.42
C SER A 559 21.46 32.09 -25.37
N VAL A 560 21.24 32.31 -26.66
CA VAL A 560 22.05 31.68 -27.72
C VAL A 560 22.25 32.70 -28.84
N THR A 561 23.21 33.60 -28.66
CA THR A 561 23.94 34.19 -29.79
C THR A 561 25.23 33.41 -29.94
N PRO A 562 25.52 32.80 -31.10
CA PRO A 562 26.82 32.19 -31.34
C PRO A 562 27.85 33.33 -31.43
N GLY A 563 28.77 33.38 -30.47
CA GLY A 563 29.97 34.19 -30.58
C GLY A 563 30.81 33.67 -31.73
N ARG A 564 31.25 34.59 -32.60
CA ARG A 564 32.14 34.33 -33.75
C ARG A 564 33.47 33.72 -33.34
#